data_AF-A0A967WWY3-F1
#
_entry.id   AF-A0A967WWY3-F1
#
_cell.length_a   1.000
_cell.length_b   1.000
_cell.length_c   1.000
_cell.angle_alpha   90.00
_cell.angle_beta   90.00
_cell.angle_gamma   90.00
#
_symmetry.space_group_name_H-M   'P 1'
#
loop_
_entity.id
_entity.type
_entity.pdbx_description
1 polymer ?
#
loop_
_entity_poly.entity_id
_entity_poly.type
_entity_poly.pdbx_seq_one_letter_code
_entity_poly.pdbx_strand_id
1 'polypeptide(L)' 'SQLTTLSGGETQRVLLARALLREPQLLFLDEPIQGVDVVGQSELYDLITRLRDER' A
#
# COMPACT_ATOMS: atom_id res chain seq x y z
N SER A 1 -5.95 -16.23 -21.00
CA SER A 1 -4.84 -15.41 -20.50
C SER A 1 -4.79 -15.59 -18.99
N GLN A 2 -3.68 -16.08 -18.44
CA GLN A 2 -3.52 -16.16 -16.99
C GLN A 2 -3.40 -14.73 -16.48
N LEU A 3 -4.50 -14.18 -15.95
CA LEU A 3 -4.43 -12.96 -15.15
C LEU A 3 -3.62 -13.32 -13.91
N THR A 4 -2.39 -12.82 -13.82
CA THR A 4 -1.57 -12.94 -12.63
C THR A 4 -2.33 -12.31 -11.47
N THR A 5 -2.78 -13.15 -10.55
CA THR A 5 -3.52 -12.70 -9.37
C THR A 5 -2.50 -12.13 -8.40
N LEU A 6 -2.65 -10.85 -8.06
CA LEU A 6 -1.82 -10.19 -7.05
C LEU A 6 -2.18 -10.73 -5.67
N SER A 7 -1.17 -10.90 -4.81
CA SER A 7 -1.38 -11.08 -3.38
C SER A 7 -2.08 -9.86 -2.77
N GLY A 8 -2.62 -10.01 -1.55
CA GLY A 8 -3.20 -8.89 -0.81
C GLY A 8 -2.21 -7.74 -0.63
N GLY A 9 -0.96 -8.05 -0.29
CA GLY A 9 0.10 -7.05 -0.14
C GLY A 9 0.48 -6.35 -1.45
N GLU A 10 0.58 -7.09 -2.56
CA GLU A 10 0.83 -6.49 -3.87
C GLU A 10 -0.33 -5.60 -4.32
N THR A 11 -1.57 -6.03 -4.08
CA THR A 11 -2.77 -5.25 -4.36
C THR A 11 -2.76 -3.94 -3.56
N GLN A 12 -2.46 -3.99 -2.26
CA GLN A 12 -2.36 -2.80 -1.42
C GLN A 12 -1.28 -1.83 -1.90
N ARG A 13 -0.10 -2.33 -2.28
CA ARG A 13 0.98 -1.49 -2.84
C ARG A 13 0.56 -0.79 -4.13
N VAL A 14 -0.15 -1.49 -5.02
CA VAL A 14 -0.67 -0.89 -6.26
C VAL A 14 -1.72 0.19 -5.97
N LEU A 15 -2.63 -0.05 -5.02
CA LEU A 15 -3.64 0.94 -4.62
C LEU A 15 -3.00 2.18 -3.98
N LEU A 16 -2.00 1.98 -3.11
CA LEU A 16 -1.24 3.07 -2.50
C LEU A 16 -0.49 3.90 -3.54
N ALA A 17 0.24 3.24 -4.46
CA ALA A 17 0.92 3.93 -5.56
C ALA A 17 -0.07 4.73 -6.42
N ARG A 18 -1.23 4.15 -6.74
CA ARG A 18 -2.28 4.84 -7.51
C ARG A 18 -2.84 6.06 -6.76
N ALA A 19 -2.98 6.01 -5.45
CA ALA A 19 -3.41 7.15 -4.65
C ALA A 19 -2.36 8.27 -4.65
N LEU A 20 -1.08 7.91 -4.53
CA LEU A 20 0.05 8.85 -4.51
C LEU A 20 0.30 9.56 -5.85
N LEU A 21 -0.01 8.91 -6.98
CA LEU A 21 0.11 9.52 -8.31
C LEU A 21 -0.73 10.79 -8.48
N ARG A 22 -1.72 11.02 -7.62
CA ARG A 22 -2.54 12.24 -7.63
C ARG A 22 -1.95 13.39 -6.83
N GLU A 23 -0.76 13.21 -6.25
CA GLU A 23 -0.09 14.17 -5.38
C GLU A 23 -1.03 14.76 -4.30
N PRO A 24 -1.71 13.90 -3.52
CA PRO A 24 -2.67 14.38 -2.54
C PRO A 24 -1.97 15.18 -1.43
N GLN A 25 -2.59 16.29 -1.01
CA GLN A 25 -2.14 17.03 0.18
C GLN A 25 -2.40 16.27 1.49
N LEU A 26 -3.35 15.33 1.47
CA LEU A 26 -3.71 14.46 2.59
C LEU A 26 -4.04 13.07 2.05
N LEU A 27 -3.35 12.06 2.58
CA LEU A 27 -3.63 10.65 2.30
C LEU A 27 -4.22 10.01 3.54
N PHE A 28 -5.51 9.67 3.47
CA PHE A 28 -6.20 8.92 4.52
C PHE A 28 -6.23 7.44 4.16
N LEU A 29 -5.82 6.58 5.09
CA LEU A 29 -5.75 5.14 4.91
C LEU A 29 -6.63 4.48 5.96
N ASP A 30 -7.71 3.83 5.53
CA ASP A 30 -8.56 3.00 6.38
C ASP A 30 -8.15 1.54 6.23
N GLU A 31 -7.81 0.90 7.35
CA GLU A 31 -7.32 -0.49 7.42
C GLU A 31 -6.34 -0.90 6.27
N PRO A 32 -5.21 -0.18 6.06
CA PRO A 32 -4.37 -0.35 4.86
C PRO A 32 -3.71 -1.72 4.71
N ILE A 33 -3.78 -2.55 5.74
CA ILE A 33 -3.14 -3.86 5.84
C ILE A 33 -4.14 -5.02 5.76
N GLN A 34 -5.42 -4.74 5.50
CA GLN A 34 -6.46 -5.76 5.43
C GLN A 34 -6.15 -6.79 4.33
N GLY A 35 -6.16 -8.08 4.68
CA GLY A 35 -5.88 -9.18 3.74
C GLY A 35 -4.39 -9.38 3.43
N VAL A 36 -3.49 -8.73 4.15
CA VAL A 36 -2.04 -8.93 4.07
C VAL A 36 -1.57 -9.87 5.19
N ASP A 37 -0.66 -10.79 4.90
CA ASP A 37 -0.05 -11.66 5.91
C ASP A 37 0.86 -10.87 6.88
N VAL A 38 1.16 -11.45 8.04
CA VAL A 38 1.88 -10.78 9.14
C VAL A 38 3.23 -10.18 8.70
N VAL A 39 3.96 -10.83 7.79
CA VAL A 39 5.26 -10.33 7.30
C VAL A 39 5.03 -9.13 6.40
N GLY A 40 4.12 -9.25 5.43
CA GLY A 40 3.76 -8.18 4.52
C GLY A 40 3.11 -6.97 5.21
N GLN A 41 2.47 -7.16 6.37
CA GLN A 41 1.96 -6.05 7.18
C GLN A 41 3.10 -5.15 7.66
N SER A 42 4.17 -5.74 8.20
CA SER A 42 5.35 -4.98 8.64
C SER A 42 5.97 -4.20 7.48
N GLU A 43 6.17 -4.86 6.33
CA GLU A 43 6.72 -4.22 5.14
C GLU A 43 5.85 -3.04 4.64
N LEU A 44 4.52 -3.20 4.71
CA LEU A 44 3.60 -2.16 4.28
C LEU A 44 3.58 -0.97 5.26
N TYR A 45 3.67 -1.23 6.57
CA TYR A 45 3.83 -0.17 7.57
C TYR A 45 5.15 0.60 7.40
N ASP A 46 6.25 -0.10 7.13
CA ASP A 46 7.54 0.53 6.87
C ASP A 46 7.48 1.40 5.60
N LEU A 47 6.80 0.93 4.55
CA LEU A 47 6.56 1.72 3.34
C LEU A 47 5.75 2.98 3.64
N ILE A 48 4.63 2.87 4.36
CA ILE A 48 3.78 4.01 4.72
C ILE A 48 4.57 5.02 5.56
N THR A 49 5.39 4.54 6.50
CA THR A 49 6.23 5.37 7.36
C THR A 49 7.26 6.14 6.54
N ARG A 50 7.97 5.49 5.62
CA ARG A 50 8.92 6.17 4.71
C ARG A 50 8.24 7.23 3.85
N LEU A 51 7.08 6.91 3.28
CA LEU A 51 6.32 7.84 2.44
C LEU A 51 5.85 9.09 3.21
N ARG A 52 5.53 8.94 4.50
CA ARG A 52 5.21 10.05 5.39
C ARG A 52 6.44 10.90 5.65
N ASP A 53 7.60 10.30 5.87
CA ASP A 53 8.82 11.05 6.24
C ASP A 53 9.48 11.75 5.04
N GLU A 54 9.23 11.28 3.81
CA GLU A 54 9.69 11.90 2.56
C GLU A 54 8.84 13.12 2.13
N ARG A 55 7.71 13.40 2.79
CA ARG A 55 6.75 14.46 2.43
C ARG A 55 6.45 15.40 3.58
#